data_AF-A0A323T7G2-F1
#
_entry.id   AF-A0A323T7G2-F1
#
_cell.length_a   1.000
_cell.length_b   1.000
_cell.length_c   1.000
_cell.angle_alpha   90.00
_cell.angle_beta   90.00
_cell.angle_gamma   90.00
#
_symmetry.space_group_name_H-M   'P 1'
#
loop_
_entity.id
_entity.type
_entity.pdbx_description
1 polymer ?
#
loop_
_entity_poly.entity_id
_entity_poly.type
_entity_poly.pdbx_seq_one_letter_code
_entity_poly.pdbx_strand_id
1 'polypeptide(L)'
;MDEGIQRYKKLKILYECMMVILALISVLFIWSDDGSHFVRNLDLMIWIIFVVDVSVRLIRSPDKIQYLKKNPLDIVAIIPFDSIFRLARIARLIRLVRSLAILKHYLQPFFAVMRTNHLDKVVLATFILIFISSIPIRIIEPTIHTYTDAVWWAVVTSTTVGYGDISPETPIGRMIAILLMMVGIGLLGMVTSSVASYFLQGKNEKEDKPAIVYMKSEIDRIEELSDEEIDRLKGVLDSYKKTTDKNSL
;
A
#
# COMPACT_ATOMS: atom_id res chain seq x y z
N MET A 1 5.73 -12.09 -24.59
CA MET A 1 5.97 -12.60 -23.21
C MET A 1 5.36 -11.69 -22.12
N ASP A 2 5.05 -10.42 -22.41
CA ASP A 2 4.62 -9.42 -21.41
C ASP A 2 3.10 -9.43 -21.10
N GLU A 3 2.25 -9.87 -22.04
CA GLU A 3 0.77 -9.92 -21.85
C GLU A 3 0.31 -10.99 -20.85
N GLY A 4 0.97 -12.15 -20.80
CA GLY A 4 0.63 -13.23 -19.87
C GLY A 4 0.90 -12.86 -18.41
N ILE A 5 1.98 -12.11 -18.18
CA ILE A 5 2.37 -11.63 -16.84
C ILE A 5 1.39 -10.55 -16.36
N GLN A 6 0.96 -9.66 -17.25
CA GLN A 6 -0.05 -8.63 -16.96
C GLN A 6 -1.42 -9.24 -16.62
N ARG A 7 -1.85 -10.24 -17.38
CA ARG A 7 -3.12 -10.95 -17.13
C ARG A 7 -3.09 -11.71 -15.81
N TYR A 8 -1.97 -12.36 -15.47
CA TYR A 8 -1.77 -13.02 -14.18
C TYR A 8 -1.84 -12.04 -13.00
N LYS A 9 -1.19 -10.86 -13.10
CA LYS A 9 -1.24 -9.81 -12.06
C LYS A 9 -2.66 -9.29 -11.83
N LYS A 10 -3.42 -8.99 -12.91
CA LYS A 10 -4.83 -8.55 -12.79
C LYS A 10 -5.73 -9.61 -12.15
N LEU A 11 -5.60 -10.87 -12.57
CA LEU A 11 -6.36 -12.00 -11.99
C LEU A 11 -6.02 -12.21 -10.51
N LYS A 12 -4.75 -12.04 -10.12
CA LYS A 12 -4.30 -12.12 -8.73
C LYS A 12 -4.93 -11.03 -7.87
N ILE A 13 -4.95 -9.78 -8.33
CA ILE A 13 -5.57 -8.65 -7.62
C ILE A 13 -7.08 -8.83 -7.47
N LEU A 14 -7.76 -9.26 -8.54
CA LEU A 14 -9.21 -9.52 -8.49
C LEU A 14 -9.55 -10.62 -7.48
N TYR A 15 -8.79 -11.72 -7.50
CA TYR A 15 -8.89 -12.79 -6.51
C TYR A 15 -8.64 -12.27 -5.09
N GLU A 16 -7.60 -11.46 -4.91
CA GLU A 16 -7.24 -10.85 -3.64
C GLU A 16 -8.35 -9.94 -3.07
N CYS A 17 -8.95 -9.07 -3.90
CA CYS A 17 -10.08 -8.22 -3.50
C CYS A 17 -11.32 -9.05 -3.15
N MET A 18 -11.63 -10.08 -3.93
CA MET A 18 -12.74 -11.01 -3.65
C MET A 18 -12.56 -11.68 -2.28
N MET A 19 -11.34 -12.12 -1.95
CA MET A 19 -11.02 -12.75 -0.67
C MET A 19 -11.18 -11.79 0.52
N VAL A 20 -10.80 -10.52 0.36
CA VAL A 20 -11.00 -9.49 1.41
C VAL A 20 -12.48 -9.24 1.65
N ILE A 21 -13.27 -9.12 0.59
CA ILE A 21 -14.71 -8.90 0.69
C ILE A 21 -15.37 -10.09 1.40
N LEU A 22 -15.01 -11.32 1.02
CA LEU A 22 -15.50 -12.53 1.67
C LEU A 22 -15.11 -12.59 3.16
N ALA A 23 -13.87 -12.21 3.51
CA ALA A 23 -13.41 -12.16 4.89
C ALA A 23 -14.15 -11.08 5.71
N LEU A 24 -14.37 -9.89 5.14
CA LEU A 24 -15.16 -8.82 5.77
C LEU A 24 -16.61 -9.24 5.99
N ILE A 25 -17.23 -9.88 5.00
CA ILE A 25 -18.58 -10.44 5.11
C ILE A 25 -18.63 -11.46 6.26
N SER A 26 -17.70 -12.41 6.33
CA SER A 26 -17.63 -13.38 7.43
C SER A 26 -17.50 -12.71 8.81
N VAL A 27 -16.73 -11.62 8.92
CA VAL A 27 -16.61 -10.84 10.16
C VAL A 27 -17.89 -10.09 10.50
N LEU A 28 -18.59 -9.51 9.52
CA LEU A 28 -19.85 -8.80 9.77
C LEU A 28 -20.94 -9.74 10.30
N PHE A 29 -20.98 -10.97 9.80
CA PHE A 29 -21.92 -12.01 10.25
C PHE A 29 -21.49 -12.72 11.55
N ILE A 30 -20.38 -12.34 12.19
CA ILE A 30 -19.94 -12.98 13.45
C ILE A 30 -20.87 -12.70 14.64
N TRP A 31 -21.66 -11.62 14.56
CA TRP A 31 -22.60 -11.20 15.62
C TRP A 31 -24.05 -11.59 15.32
N SER A 32 -24.35 -12.04 14.10
CA SER A 32 -25.67 -12.60 13.80
C SER A 32 -25.71 -14.01 14.37
N ASP A 33 -26.30 -14.17 15.56
CA ASP A 33 -26.52 -15.44 16.25
C ASP A 33 -27.56 -16.35 15.52
N ASP A 34 -27.90 -16.02 14.27
CA ASP A 34 -28.75 -16.85 13.42
C ASP A 34 -27.94 -18.02 12.89
N GLY A 35 -28.05 -19.16 13.58
CA GLY A 35 -27.56 -20.48 13.18
C GLY A 35 -28.22 -21.03 11.90
N SER A 36 -28.64 -20.16 10.98
CA SER A 36 -29.13 -20.53 9.67
C SER A 36 -28.09 -21.36 8.93
N HIS A 37 -28.55 -22.41 8.26
CA HIS A 37 -27.68 -23.28 7.45
C HIS A 37 -26.87 -22.49 6.40
N PHE A 38 -27.34 -21.31 6.02
CA PHE A 38 -26.70 -20.40 5.08
C PHE A 38 -25.35 -19.85 5.59
N VAL A 39 -25.30 -19.27 6.80
CA VAL A 39 -24.06 -18.69 7.35
C VAL A 39 -23.00 -19.77 7.55
N ARG A 40 -23.40 -20.96 8.02
CA ARG A 40 -22.48 -22.10 8.18
C ARG A 40 -21.93 -22.61 6.84
N ASN A 41 -22.76 -22.66 5.80
CA ASN A 41 -22.32 -23.08 4.47
C ASN A 41 -21.37 -22.05 3.84
N LEU A 42 -21.61 -20.75 4.05
CA LEU A 42 -20.69 -19.69 3.62
C LEU A 42 -19.33 -19.78 4.33
N ASP A 43 -19.31 -19.94 5.65
CA ASP A 43 -18.07 -20.10 6.41
C ASP A 43 -17.27 -21.33 5.94
N LEU A 44 -17.94 -22.45 5.65
CA LEU A 44 -17.30 -23.64 5.10
C LEU A 44 -16.72 -23.38 3.71
N MET A 45 -17.47 -22.73 2.83
CA MET A 45 -17.02 -22.41 1.47
C MET A 45 -15.80 -21.49 1.50
N ILE A 46 -15.83 -20.44 2.33
CA ILE A 46 -14.70 -19.52 2.53
C ILE A 46 -13.50 -20.29 3.08
N TRP A 47 -13.70 -21.16 4.08
CA TRP A 47 -12.62 -21.97 4.64
C TRP A 47 -11.97 -22.88 3.59
N ILE A 48 -12.76 -23.57 2.75
CA ILE A 48 -12.22 -24.41 1.66
C ILE A 48 -11.34 -23.59 0.72
N ILE A 49 -11.80 -22.40 0.32
CA ILE A 49 -11.02 -21.52 -0.58
C ILE A 49 -9.69 -21.13 0.07
N PHE A 50 -9.69 -20.76 1.35
CA PHE A 50 -8.47 -20.41 2.08
C PHE A 50 -7.50 -21.59 2.23
N VAL A 51 -8.01 -22.79 2.53
CA VAL A 51 -7.18 -23.99 2.65
C VAL A 51 -6.48 -24.30 1.33
N VAL A 52 -7.21 -24.23 0.21
CA VAL A 52 -6.64 -24.44 -1.13
C VAL A 52 -5.57 -23.39 -1.42
N ASP A 53 -5.85 -22.12 -1.13
CA ASP A 53 -4.93 -21.01 -1.41
C ASP A 53 -3.61 -21.10 -0.64
N VAL A 54 -3.70 -21.33 0.68
CA VAL A 54 -2.50 -21.51 1.50
C VAL A 54 -1.76 -22.79 1.14
N SER A 55 -2.47 -23.87 0.78
CA SER A 55 -1.85 -25.11 0.31
C SER A 55 -1.07 -24.92 -0.98
N VAL A 56 -1.63 -24.19 -1.96
CA VAL A 56 -0.93 -23.86 -3.21
C VAL A 56 0.31 -23.01 -2.92
N ARG A 57 0.22 -22.02 -2.02
CA ARG A 57 1.38 -21.20 -1.62
C ARG A 57 2.46 -22.01 -0.91
N LEU A 58 2.06 -22.94 -0.04
CA LEU A 58 2.98 -23.79 0.69
C LEU A 58 3.70 -24.78 -0.23
N ILE A 59 3.00 -25.35 -1.22
CA ILE A 59 3.56 -26.28 -2.21
C ILE A 59 4.52 -25.55 -3.16
N ARG A 60 4.22 -24.30 -3.53
CA ARG A 60 5.08 -23.48 -4.40
C ARG A 60 6.27 -22.84 -3.69
N SER A 61 6.31 -22.85 -2.36
CA SER A 61 7.44 -22.28 -1.63
C SER A 61 8.64 -23.23 -1.67
N PRO A 62 9.84 -22.76 -2.06
CA PRO A 62 11.04 -23.61 -2.13
C PRO A 62 11.39 -24.26 -0.78
N ASP A 63 11.08 -23.57 0.33
CA ASP A 63 11.49 -23.98 1.66
C ASP A 63 10.32 -23.87 2.67
N LYS A 64 9.61 -25.00 2.83
CA LYS A 64 8.32 -25.08 3.55
C LYS A 64 8.45 -24.64 5.00
N ILE A 65 9.51 -25.05 5.70
CA ILE A 65 9.70 -24.74 7.13
C ILE A 65 10.00 -23.25 7.34
N GLN A 66 10.76 -22.63 6.44
CA GLN A 66 11.04 -21.20 6.51
C GLN A 66 9.78 -20.38 6.20
N TYR A 67 8.94 -20.84 5.27
CA TYR A 67 7.64 -20.24 4.98
C TYR A 67 6.71 -20.24 6.19
N LEU A 68 6.58 -21.38 6.88
CA LEU A 68 5.74 -21.50 8.08
C LEU A 68 6.22 -20.57 9.21
N LYS A 69 7.53 -20.46 9.45
CA LYS A 69 8.09 -19.56 10.47
C LYS A 69 7.84 -18.08 10.17
N LYS A 70 7.84 -17.70 8.89
CA LYS A 70 7.64 -16.31 8.47
C LYS A 70 6.16 -15.89 8.45
N ASN A 71 5.25 -16.85 8.23
CA ASN A 71 3.81 -16.61 8.13
C ASN A 71 3.01 -17.43 9.15
N PRO A 72 3.20 -17.20 10.47
CA PRO A 72 2.50 -17.94 11.51
C PRO A 72 0.97 -17.79 11.43
N LEU A 73 0.50 -16.69 10.85
CA LEU A 73 -0.92 -16.40 10.73
C LEU A 73 -1.62 -17.20 9.59
N ASP A 74 -0.91 -17.59 8.55
CA ASP A 74 -1.43 -18.46 7.48
C ASP A 74 -1.75 -19.86 8.02
N ILE A 75 -0.98 -20.30 9.01
CA ILE A 75 -1.19 -21.58 9.72
C ILE A 75 -2.48 -21.52 10.53
N VAL A 76 -2.70 -20.41 11.24
CA VAL A 76 -3.92 -20.18 12.02
C VAL A 76 -5.16 -20.14 11.12
N ALA A 77 -5.02 -19.67 9.87
CA ALA A 77 -6.11 -19.63 8.90
C ALA A 77 -6.55 -21.01 8.38
N ILE A 78 -5.66 -22.01 8.36
CA ILE A 78 -5.96 -23.38 7.89
C ILE A 78 -6.71 -24.19 8.96
N ILE A 79 -6.41 -24.00 10.24
CA ILE A 79 -6.93 -24.87 11.29
C ILE A 79 -8.43 -24.56 11.55
N PRO A 80 -9.34 -25.53 11.35
CA PRO A 80 -10.77 -25.33 11.56
C PRO A 80 -11.13 -25.39 13.05
N PHE A 81 -10.72 -24.37 13.81
CA PHE A 81 -10.87 -24.31 15.26
C PHE A 81 -12.35 -24.35 15.73
N ASP A 82 -13.28 -23.80 14.95
CA ASP A 82 -14.72 -23.81 15.28
C ASP A 82 -15.34 -25.21 15.24
N SER A 83 -14.78 -26.12 14.42
CA SER A 83 -15.29 -27.49 14.31
C SER A 83 -14.81 -28.38 15.46
N ILE A 84 -13.63 -28.06 16.03
CA ILE A 84 -12.96 -28.84 17.08
C ILE A 84 -13.42 -28.39 18.48
N PHE A 85 -13.66 -27.10 18.68
CA PHE A 85 -14.06 -26.53 19.97
C PHE A 85 -15.49 -25.99 19.96
N ARG A 86 -16.47 -26.89 20.02
CA ARG A 86 -17.91 -26.58 20.15
C ARG A 86 -18.27 -25.74 21.39
N LEU A 87 -17.33 -25.48 22.31
CA LEU A 87 -17.56 -24.90 23.64
C LEU A 87 -16.83 -23.59 23.96
N ALA A 88 -15.99 -23.01 23.08
CA ALA A 88 -15.14 -21.89 23.52
C ALA A 88 -15.47 -20.55 22.83
N ARG A 89 -15.82 -19.54 23.66
CA ARG A 89 -15.75 -18.09 23.32
C ARG A 89 -14.40 -17.71 22.69
N ILE A 90 -13.34 -18.48 23.00
CA ILE A 90 -11.98 -18.34 22.49
C ILE A 90 -11.88 -18.67 20.97
N ALA A 91 -12.71 -19.57 20.42
CA ALA A 91 -12.72 -19.86 18.98
C ALA A 91 -13.12 -18.63 18.14
N ARG A 92 -14.02 -17.77 18.67
CA ARG A 92 -14.37 -16.48 18.05
C ARG A 92 -13.19 -15.51 18.00
N LEU A 93 -12.33 -15.51 19.03
CA LEU A 93 -11.12 -14.67 19.06
C LEU A 93 -10.08 -15.12 18.03
N ILE A 94 -10.00 -16.43 17.76
CA ILE A 94 -9.12 -16.97 16.71
C ILE A 94 -9.58 -16.54 15.31
N ARG A 95 -10.91 -16.43 15.08
CA ARG A 95 -11.45 -15.82 13.85
C ARG A 95 -10.96 -14.36 13.69
N LEU A 96 -10.92 -13.59 14.75
CA LEU A 96 -10.39 -12.20 14.71
C LEU A 96 -8.90 -12.17 14.39
N VAL A 97 -8.10 -13.09 14.94
CA VAL A 97 -6.66 -13.22 14.61
C VAL A 97 -6.47 -13.54 13.13
N ARG A 98 -7.32 -14.40 12.55
CA ARG A 98 -7.36 -14.66 11.10
C ARG A 98 -7.71 -13.42 10.30
N SER A 99 -8.70 -12.63 10.72
CA SER A 99 -9.06 -11.39 10.05
C SER A 99 -7.96 -10.34 10.12
N LEU A 100 -7.24 -10.25 11.24
CA LEU A 100 -6.06 -9.38 11.39
C LEU A 100 -4.88 -9.83 10.52
N ALA A 101 -4.73 -11.13 10.30
CA ALA A 101 -3.71 -11.69 9.42
C ALA A 101 -3.92 -11.35 7.96
N ILE A 102 -5.16 -11.57 7.51
CA ILE A 102 -5.67 -11.16 6.21
C ILE A 102 -5.41 -9.66 6.08
N LEU A 103 -5.92 -8.86 7.01
CA LEU A 103 -5.75 -7.41 7.00
C LEU A 103 -4.27 -7.00 6.92
N LYS A 104 -3.35 -7.62 7.67
CA LYS A 104 -1.91 -7.34 7.58
C LYS A 104 -1.34 -7.62 6.19
N HIS A 105 -1.73 -8.72 5.55
CA HIS A 105 -1.29 -9.06 4.20
C HIS A 105 -1.74 -8.04 3.17
N TYR A 106 -2.97 -7.51 3.30
CA TYR A 106 -3.53 -6.50 2.40
C TYR A 106 -3.13 -5.07 2.76
N LEU A 107 -2.84 -4.79 4.02
CA LEU A 107 -2.31 -3.51 4.48
C LEU A 107 -0.87 -3.32 4.02
N GLN A 108 -0.10 -4.40 3.81
CA GLN A 108 1.28 -4.29 3.36
C GLN A 108 1.43 -3.55 2.01
N PRO A 109 0.71 -3.92 0.93
CA PRO A 109 0.72 -3.16 -0.32
C PRO A 109 0.08 -1.77 -0.15
N PHE A 110 -0.97 -1.62 0.66
CA PHE A 110 -1.57 -0.30 0.93
C PHE A 110 -0.57 0.68 1.58
N PHE A 111 0.15 0.25 2.62
CA PHE A 111 1.20 1.05 3.25
C PHE A 111 2.40 1.27 2.32
N ALA A 112 2.70 0.31 1.43
CA ALA A 112 3.73 0.50 0.42
C ALA A 112 3.35 1.60 -0.59
N VAL A 113 2.10 1.63 -1.04
CA VAL A 113 1.55 2.71 -1.88
C VAL A 113 1.61 4.05 -1.14
N MET A 114 1.23 4.11 0.15
CA MET A 114 1.34 5.34 0.94
C MET A 114 2.77 5.87 1.05
N ARG A 115 3.78 5.00 1.06
CA ARG A 115 5.20 5.41 1.05
C ARG A 115 5.71 5.78 -0.34
N THR A 116 4.95 5.51 -1.39
CA THR A 116 5.33 5.82 -2.77
C THR A 116 5.08 7.30 -3.06
N ASN A 117 6.05 7.96 -3.69
CA ASN A 117 6.03 9.38 -4.05
C ASN A 117 5.82 10.36 -2.87
N HIS A 118 6.11 9.98 -1.61
CA HIS A 118 5.81 10.80 -0.41
C HIS A 118 4.32 11.08 -0.19
N LEU A 119 3.44 10.18 -0.65
CA LEU A 119 2.00 10.31 -0.45
C LEU A 119 1.63 10.39 1.04
N ASP A 120 2.36 9.69 1.91
CA ASP A 120 2.25 9.78 3.36
C ASP A 120 2.36 11.21 3.89
N LYS A 121 3.31 12.00 3.39
CA LYS A 121 3.48 13.40 3.78
C LYS A 121 2.32 14.27 3.31
N VAL A 122 1.82 14.03 2.09
CA VAL A 122 0.71 14.82 1.53
C VAL A 122 -0.60 14.49 2.21
N VAL A 123 -0.87 13.21 2.49
CA VAL A 123 -2.02 12.81 3.31
C VAL A 123 -1.96 13.47 4.70
N LEU A 124 -0.79 13.47 5.35
CA LEU A 124 -0.62 14.15 6.64
C LEU A 124 -0.84 15.66 6.52
N ALA A 125 -0.31 16.30 5.48
CA ALA A 125 -0.50 17.73 5.24
C ALA A 125 -1.97 18.08 4.98
N THR A 126 -2.69 17.29 4.17
CA THR A 126 -4.13 17.46 3.95
C THR A 126 -4.91 17.28 5.24
N PHE A 127 -4.57 16.28 6.06
CA PHE A 127 -5.20 16.06 7.35
C PHE A 127 -5.01 17.27 8.27
N ILE A 128 -3.78 17.76 8.42
CA ILE A 128 -3.48 18.97 9.19
C ILE A 128 -4.28 20.17 8.65
N LEU A 129 -4.32 20.35 7.33
CA LEU A 129 -5.00 21.44 6.67
C LEU A 129 -6.53 21.39 6.87
N ILE A 130 -7.14 20.21 6.93
CA ILE A 130 -8.56 20.03 7.27
C ILE A 130 -8.84 20.62 8.66
N PHE A 131 -8.08 20.26 9.70
CA PHE A 131 -8.32 20.78 11.05
C PHE A 131 -7.97 22.28 11.16
N ILE A 132 -6.87 22.70 10.56
CA ILE A 132 -6.45 24.12 10.60
C ILE A 132 -7.48 25.01 9.89
N SER A 133 -7.97 24.61 8.70
CA SER A 133 -8.97 25.39 7.96
C SER A 133 -10.36 25.40 8.62
N SER A 134 -10.66 24.39 9.43
CA SER A 134 -11.92 24.29 10.17
C SER A 134 -12.09 25.35 11.25
N ILE A 135 -11.00 25.89 11.81
CA ILE A 135 -11.05 26.95 12.82
C ILE A 135 -11.56 28.28 12.22
N PRO A 136 -10.89 28.88 11.21
CA PRO A 136 -11.34 30.16 10.64
C PRO A 136 -12.69 30.02 9.93
N ILE A 137 -12.96 28.89 9.26
CA ILE A 137 -14.25 28.73 8.56
C ILE A 137 -15.42 28.71 9.54
N ARG A 138 -15.25 28.08 10.72
CA ARG A 138 -16.27 28.12 11.78
C ARG A 138 -16.53 29.52 12.30
N ILE A 139 -15.50 30.36 12.39
CA ILE A 139 -15.62 31.71 12.95
C ILE A 139 -16.28 32.67 11.95
N ILE A 140 -15.95 32.53 10.67
CA ILE A 140 -16.33 33.49 9.62
C ILE A 140 -17.68 33.13 8.99
N GLU A 141 -18.02 31.84 8.88
CA GLU A 141 -19.25 31.40 8.24
C GLU A 141 -20.43 31.30 9.23
N PRO A 142 -21.51 32.06 9.01
CA PRO A 142 -22.68 32.03 9.90
C PRO A 142 -23.49 30.73 9.79
N THR A 143 -23.40 30.03 8.66
CA THR A 143 -24.08 28.76 8.38
C THR A 143 -23.41 27.56 9.06
N ILE A 144 -22.19 27.73 9.58
CA ILE A 144 -21.43 26.66 10.23
C ILE A 144 -21.53 26.84 11.74
N HIS A 145 -22.31 25.98 12.40
CA HIS A 145 -22.68 26.16 13.81
C HIS A 145 -21.74 25.48 14.81
N THR A 146 -21.01 24.45 14.41
CA THR A 146 -20.07 23.75 15.29
C THR A 146 -18.73 23.51 14.61
N TYR A 147 -17.67 23.34 15.40
CA TYR A 147 -16.37 22.97 14.85
C TYR A 147 -16.43 21.62 14.12
N THR A 148 -17.27 20.71 14.60
CA THR A 148 -17.53 19.42 13.93
C THR A 148 -18.15 19.61 12.55
N ASP A 149 -19.06 20.57 12.37
CA ASP A 149 -19.63 20.91 11.05
C ASP A 149 -18.56 21.47 10.10
N ALA A 150 -17.65 22.29 10.62
CA ALA A 150 -16.52 22.81 9.87
C ALA A 150 -15.56 21.71 9.39
N VAL A 151 -15.24 20.75 10.28
CA VAL A 151 -14.40 19.59 9.95
C VAL A 151 -15.12 18.69 8.93
N TRP A 152 -16.41 18.44 9.12
CA TRP A 152 -17.23 17.69 8.17
C TRP A 152 -17.19 18.32 6.78
N TRP A 153 -17.47 19.62 6.69
CA TRP A 153 -17.38 20.37 5.44
C TRP A 153 -15.99 20.27 4.80
N ALA A 154 -14.93 20.45 5.61
CA ALA A 154 -13.56 20.42 5.11
C ALA A 154 -13.16 19.03 4.57
N VAL A 155 -13.58 17.95 5.24
CA VAL A 155 -13.40 16.57 4.76
C VAL A 155 -14.14 16.36 3.44
N VAL A 156 -15.43 16.66 3.38
CA VAL A 156 -16.28 16.50 2.18
C VAL A 156 -15.75 17.30 0.99
N THR A 157 -15.21 18.50 1.24
CA THR A 157 -14.61 19.36 0.22
C THR A 157 -13.26 18.84 -0.25
N SER A 158 -12.35 18.51 0.67
CA SER A 158 -11.00 18.00 0.34
C SER A 158 -11.01 16.65 -0.38
N THR A 159 -12.03 15.83 -0.14
CA THR A 159 -12.24 14.53 -0.81
C THR A 159 -13.04 14.65 -2.11
N THR A 160 -13.39 15.88 -2.50
CA THR A 160 -14.19 16.22 -3.68
C THR A 160 -15.55 15.51 -3.73
N VAL A 161 -16.12 15.12 -2.57
CA VAL A 161 -17.45 14.51 -2.49
C VAL A 161 -18.53 15.58 -2.69
N GLY A 162 -18.40 16.70 -1.98
CA GLY A 162 -19.22 17.89 -2.20
C GLY A 162 -20.74 17.67 -2.07
N TYR A 163 -21.22 17.15 -0.94
CA TYR A 163 -22.66 16.96 -0.71
C TYR A 163 -23.48 18.25 -0.86
N GLY A 164 -22.88 19.41 -0.55
CA GLY A 164 -23.53 20.72 -0.65
C GLY A 164 -24.50 21.02 0.49
N ASP A 165 -24.49 20.20 1.55
CA ASP A 165 -25.24 20.38 2.79
C ASP A 165 -24.72 21.55 3.63
N ILE A 166 -23.40 21.76 3.61
CA ILE A 166 -22.72 22.89 4.24
C ILE A 166 -21.80 23.54 3.21
N SER A 167 -21.85 24.86 3.09
CA SER A 167 -20.99 25.60 2.16
C SER A 167 -20.67 27.01 2.65
N PRO A 168 -19.41 27.48 2.48
CA PRO A 168 -19.03 28.85 2.76
C PRO A 168 -19.74 29.85 1.84
N GLU A 169 -20.35 30.86 2.46
CA GLU A 169 -21.05 31.93 1.76
C GLU A 169 -20.24 33.23 1.76
N THR A 170 -19.39 33.45 2.77
CA THR A 170 -18.58 34.67 2.85
C THR A 170 -17.45 34.70 1.83
N PRO A 171 -17.01 35.89 1.38
CA PRO A 171 -15.87 36.01 0.46
C PRO A 171 -14.58 35.36 1.00
N ILE A 172 -14.31 35.53 2.30
CA ILE A 172 -13.11 34.98 2.94
C ILE A 172 -13.21 33.46 3.06
N GLY A 173 -14.37 32.93 3.46
CA GLY A 173 -14.56 31.48 3.55
C GLY A 173 -14.52 30.81 2.19
N ARG A 174 -15.01 31.45 1.12
CA ARG A 174 -14.82 30.98 -0.27
C ARG A 174 -13.36 30.95 -0.69
N MET A 175 -12.54 31.90 -0.26
CA MET A 175 -11.10 31.87 -0.53
C MET A 175 -10.41 30.69 0.17
N ILE A 176 -10.79 30.40 1.42
CA ILE A 176 -10.32 29.20 2.15
C ILE A 176 -10.77 27.93 1.43
N ALA A 177 -12.02 27.89 0.96
CA ALA A 177 -12.58 26.77 0.21
C ALA A 177 -11.79 26.49 -1.07
N ILE A 178 -11.44 27.51 -1.85
CA ILE A 178 -10.65 27.36 -3.08
C ILE A 178 -9.30 26.71 -2.79
N LEU A 179 -8.58 27.19 -1.78
CA LEU A 179 -7.30 26.62 -1.38
C LEU A 179 -7.43 25.15 -0.96
N LEU A 180 -8.48 24.83 -0.18
CA LEU A 180 -8.77 23.48 0.26
C LEU A 180 -9.10 22.54 -0.92
N MET A 181 -9.88 23.02 -1.90
CA MET A 181 -10.21 22.28 -3.12
C MET A 181 -8.97 21.98 -3.97
N MET A 182 -8.04 22.94 -4.12
CA MET A 182 -6.78 22.72 -4.83
C MET A 182 -5.95 21.61 -4.19
N VAL A 183 -5.86 21.61 -2.85
CA VAL A 183 -5.19 20.53 -2.09
C VAL A 183 -5.89 19.19 -2.30
N GLY A 184 -7.23 19.17 -2.30
CA GLY A 184 -8.01 17.95 -2.54
C GLY A 184 -7.76 17.32 -3.90
N ILE A 185 -7.79 18.13 -4.97
CA ILE A 185 -7.49 17.68 -6.34
C ILE A 185 -6.04 17.17 -6.43
N GLY A 186 -5.09 17.88 -5.80
CA GLY A 186 -3.69 17.47 -5.72
C GLY A 186 -3.52 16.11 -5.02
N LEU A 187 -4.23 15.90 -3.91
CA LEU A 187 -4.24 14.64 -3.18
C LEU A 187 -4.73 13.48 -4.06
N LEU A 188 -5.86 13.65 -4.76
CA LEU A 188 -6.39 12.61 -5.65
C LEU A 188 -5.44 12.27 -6.80
N GLY A 189 -4.83 13.29 -7.42
CA GLY A 189 -3.82 13.10 -8.45
C GLY A 189 -2.59 12.34 -7.92
N MET A 190 -2.17 12.65 -6.70
CA MET A 190 -1.02 12.00 -6.06
C MET A 190 -1.32 10.57 -5.63
N VAL A 191 -2.51 10.28 -5.11
CA VAL A 191 -2.96 8.90 -4.83
C VAL A 191 -2.93 8.09 -6.12
N THR A 192 -3.48 8.61 -7.21
CA THR A 192 -3.50 7.95 -8.52
C THR A 192 -2.08 7.68 -9.03
N SER A 193 -1.20 8.69 -8.93
CA SER A 193 0.20 8.59 -9.31
C SER A 193 0.95 7.55 -8.47
N SER A 194 0.81 7.56 -7.15
CA SER A 194 1.46 6.60 -6.26
C SER A 194 1.00 5.17 -6.49
N VAL A 195 -0.29 4.96 -6.76
CA VAL A 195 -0.82 3.64 -7.14
C VAL A 195 -0.20 3.18 -8.47
N ALA A 196 -0.18 4.04 -9.48
CA ALA A 196 0.44 3.73 -10.77
C ALA A 196 1.94 3.41 -10.61
N SER A 197 2.69 4.26 -9.89
CA SER A 197 4.11 4.07 -9.60
C SER A 197 4.39 2.77 -8.85
N TYR A 198 3.57 2.40 -7.86
CA TYR A 198 3.72 1.15 -7.11
C TYR A 198 3.61 -0.08 -8.03
N PHE A 199 2.64 -0.08 -8.95
CA PHE A 199 2.49 -1.19 -9.91
C PHE A 199 3.57 -1.20 -10.99
N LEU A 200 4.09 -0.03 -11.38
CA LEU A 200 5.19 0.10 -12.34
C LEU A 200 6.56 -0.25 -11.72
N GLN A 201 6.80 0.04 -10.43
CA GLN A 201 8.04 -0.31 -9.75
C GLN A 201 8.25 -1.84 -9.70
N GLY A 202 7.18 -2.62 -9.56
CA GLY A 202 7.24 -4.09 -9.71
C GLY A 202 7.49 -4.59 -11.15
N LYS A 203 7.70 -3.68 -12.11
CA LYS A 203 8.17 -3.93 -13.47
C LYS A 203 9.64 -3.48 -13.65
N ASN A 204 10.09 -2.48 -12.88
CA ASN A 204 11.40 -1.81 -13.05
C ASN A 204 12.49 -2.25 -12.06
N GLU A 205 12.23 -3.14 -11.09
CA GLU A 205 13.34 -3.77 -10.33
C GLU A 205 14.28 -4.63 -11.21
N LYS A 206 13.92 -4.86 -12.48
CA LYS A 206 14.79 -5.47 -13.50
C LYS A 206 15.36 -4.48 -14.51
N GLU A 207 14.95 -3.22 -14.49
CA GLU A 207 15.65 -2.17 -15.23
C GLU A 207 16.72 -1.63 -14.29
N ASP A 208 17.95 -2.11 -14.50
CA ASP A 208 19.15 -1.52 -13.93
C ASP A 208 19.01 0.02 -13.97
N LYS A 209 19.28 0.68 -12.84
CA LYS A 209 19.27 2.15 -12.77
C LYS A 209 20.03 2.68 -13.99
N PRO A 210 19.60 3.77 -14.64
CA PRO A 210 20.28 4.28 -15.85
C PRO A 210 21.78 4.50 -15.64
N ALA A 211 22.21 4.80 -14.41
CA ALA A 211 23.62 4.84 -14.01
C ALA A 211 24.34 3.47 -14.05
N ILE A 212 23.66 2.37 -13.69
CA ILE A 212 24.17 0.99 -13.77
C ILE A 212 24.19 0.51 -15.23
N VAL A 213 23.19 0.85 -16.04
CA VAL A 213 23.19 0.55 -17.50
C VAL A 213 24.34 1.29 -18.19
N TYR A 214 24.52 2.57 -17.87
CA TYR A 214 25.64 3.38 -18.36
C TYR A 214 26.99 2.79 -17.91
N MET A 215 27.16 2.47 -16.62
CA MET A 215 28.37 1.84 -16.11
C MET A 215 28.64 0.47 -16.74
N LYS A 216 27.62 -0.37 -16.95
CA LYS A 216 27.76 -1.65 -17.66
C LYS A 216 28.19 -1.43 -19.11
N SER A 217 27.55 -0.51 -19.83
CA SER A 217 27.93 -0.21 -21.21
C SER A 217 29.34 0.35 -21.34
N GLU A 218 29.84 1.03 -20.32
CA GLU A 218 31.21 1.56 -20.31
C GLU A 218 32.24 0.52 -19.87
N ILE A 219 31.84 -0.44 -19.03
CA ILE A 219 32.66 -1.62 -18.70
C ILE A 219 32.73 -2.59 -19.88
N ASP A 220 31.65 -2.77 -20.63
CA ASP A 220 31.64 -3.60 -21.84
C ASP A 220 32.53 -2.98 -22.95
N ARG A 221 32.71 -1.65 -22.96
CA ARG A 221 33.71 -0.97 -23.82
C ARG A 221 35.16 -1.13 -23.35
N ILE A 222 35.39 -1.51 -22.09
CA ILE A 222 36.75 -1.78 -21.57
C ILE A 222 37.31 -3.08 -22.14
N GLU A 223 36.47 -4.03 -22.56
CA GLU A 223 36.92 -5.27 -23.22
C GLU A 223 37.54 -5.03 -24.61
N GLU A 224 37.34 -3.85 -25.21
CA GLU A 224 37.94 -3.45 -26.49
C GLU A 224 39.19 -2.56 -26.33
N LEU A 225 39.59 -2.22 -25.10
CA LEU A 225 40.78 -1.41 -24.87
C LEU A 225 42.04 -2.22 -25.16
N SER A 226 42.94 -1.65 -25.95
CA SER A 226 44.27 -2.23 -26.14
C SER A 226 45.06 -2.23 -24.83
N ASP A 227 45.99 -3.17 -24.66
CA ASP A 227 46.85 -3.24 -23.46
C ASP A 227 47.56 -1.90 -23.15
N GLU A 228 47.87 -1.12 -24.19
CA GLU A 228 48.48 0.21 -24.07
C GLU A 228 47.54 1.24 -23.41
N GLU A 229 46.23 1.18 -23.67
CA GLU A 229 45.25 2.10 -23.10
C GLU A 229 44.94 1.75 -21.64
N ILE A 230 44.94 0.46 -21.32
CA ILE A 230 44.81 -0.04 -19.94
C ILE A 230 46.00 0.44 -19.10
N ASP A 231 47.22 0.38 -19.62
CA ASP A 231 48.41 0.83 -18.89
C ASP A 231 48.47 2.36 -18.75
N ARG A 232 47.98 3.13 -19.74
CA ARG A 232 47.78 4.58 -19.57
C ARG A 232 46.77 4.88 -18.47
N LEU A 233 45.66 4.14 -18.41
CA LEU A 233 44.61 4.34 -17.42
C LEU A 233 45.12 4.03 -15.99
N LYS A 234 45.90 2.96 -15.83
CA LYS A 234 46.61 2.66 -14.56
C LYS A 234 47.54 3.81 -14.18
N GLY A 235 48.30 4.35 -15.13
CA GLY A 235 49.18 5.50 -14.89
C GLY A 235 48.43 6.74 -14.38
N VAL A 236 47.26 7.03 -14.96
CA VAL A 236 46.41 8.15 -14.51
C VAL A 236 45.85 7.89 -13.11
N LEU A 237 45.39 6.68 -12.83
CA LEU A 237 44.87 6.30 -11.50
C LEU A 237 45.94 6.37 -10.41
N ASP A 238 47.16 5.91 -10.69
CA ASP A 238 48.28 6.02 -9.76
C ASP A 238 48.68 7.48 -9.52
N SER A 239 48.59 8.34 -10.55
CA SER A 239 48.83 9.78 -10.39
C SER A 239 47.77 10.45 -9.51
N TYR A 240 46.50 10.05 -9.65
CA TYR A 240 45.41 10.55 -8.81
C TYR A 240 45.57 10.10 -7.36
N LYS A 241 45.88 8.82 -7.12
CA LYS A 241 46.09 8.29 -5.77
C LYS A 241 47.26 8.98 -5.05
N LYS A 242 48.37 9.21 -5.75
CA LYS A 242 49.50 9.99 -5.20
C LYS A 242 49.16 11.44 -4.89
N THR A 243 48.23 12.04 -5.64
CA THR A 243 47.80 13.44 -5.42
C THR A 243 46.83 13.54 -4.26
N THR A 244 45.94 12.54 -4.10
CA THR A 244 45.03 12.43 -2.96
C THR A 244 45.79 12.18 -1.65
N ASP A 245 46.80 11.29 -1.65
CA ASP A 245 47.63 11.02 -0.47
C ASP A 245 48.51 12.23 -0.05
N LYS A 246 48.87 13.10 -1.00
CA LYS A 246 49.62 14.35 -0.72
C LYS A 246 48.75 15.47 -0.15
N ASN A 247 47.46 15.49 -0.45
CA ASN A 247 46.50 16.48 0.02
C ASN A 247 45.81 16.07 1.34
N SER A 248 46.18 14.92 1.92
CA SER A 248 45.67 14.39 3.20
C SER A 248 46.65 14.54 4.38
N LEU A 249 47.66 15.41 4.26
CA LEU A 249 48.57 15.81 5.34
C LEU A 249 48.39 17.29 5.69
#